data_AF-A0A2V9IQH6-F1
#
_entry.id   AF-A0A2V9IQH6-F1
#
_cell.length_a   1.000
_cell.length_b   1.000
_cell.length_c   1.000
_cell.angle_alpha   90.00
_cell.angle_beta   90.00
_cell.angle_gamma   90.00
#
_symmetry.space_group_name_H-M   'P 1'
#
loop_
_entity.id
_entity.type
_entity.pdbx_description
1 polymer ?
#
loop_
_entity_poly.entity_id
_entity_poly.type
_entity_poly.pdbx_seq_one_letter_code
_entity_poly.pdbx_strand_id
1 'polypeptide(L)'
;MYFFYSTPQEANYWVNIDSAMELKIEAASKHVSQFEPAIHKYRPDWDPADLAKLKAQILSQQPKKGGHYVEPFRRATGFNQF
;
A
#
# COMPACT_ATOMS: atom_id res chain seq x y z
N MET A 1 -8.55 0.62 20.61
CA MET A 1 -8.17 1.60 19.58
C MET A 1 -8.34 0.92 18.24
N TYR A 2 -9.26 1.39 17.40
CA TYR A 2 -9.53 0.76 16.10
C TYR A 2 -8.86 1.56 14.99
N PHE A 3 -8.15 0.86 14.11
CA PHE A 3 -7.57 1.41 12.89
C PHE A 3 -8.36 0.84 11.71
N PHE A 4 -8.94 1.72 10.92
CA PHE A 4 -9.66 1.34 9.71
C PHE A 4 -8.87 1.82 8.49
N TYR A 5 -8.81 0.99 7.45
CA TYR A 5 -8.47 1.47 6.12
C TYR A 5 -9.52 2.50 5.72
N SER A 6 -9.07 3.73 5.53
CA SER A 6 -9.94 4.89 5.35
C SER A 6 -9.88 5.37 3.92
N THR A 7 -10.99 5.89 3.41
CA THR A 7 -10.91 6.74 2.22
C THR A 7 -9.98 7.94 2.51
N PRO A 8 -9.35 8.55 1.49
CA PRO A 8 -8.49 9.72 1.72
C PRO A 8 -9.17 10.84 2.53
N GLN A 9 -10.48 10.99 2.40
CA GLN A 9 -11.29 12.00 3.11
C GLN A 9 -11.49 11.68 4.60
N GLU A 10 -11.38 10.41 4.98
CA GLU A 10 -11.62 9.93 6.34
C GLU A 10 -10.34 9.77 7.16
N ALA A 11 -9.18 9.81 6.51
CA ALA A 11 -7.89 9.70 7.16
C ALA A 11 -7.66 10.89 8.11
N ASN A 12 -7.44 10.58 9.40
CA ASN A 12 -7.15 11.58 10.43
C ASN A 12 -5.85 11.29 11.20
N TYR A 13 -5.14 10.23 10.81
CA TYR A 13 -3.89 9.79 11.39
C TYR A 13 -2.95 9.30 10.28
N TRP A 14 -1.66 9.64 10.40
CA TRP A 14 -0.65 9.28 9.39
C TRP A 14 0.58 8.73 10.12
N VAL A 15 1.00 7.53 9.73
CA VAL A 15 2.20 6.88 10.26
C VAL A 15 3.31 7.06 9.23
N ASN A 16 4.46 7.60 9.63
CA ASN A 16 5.66 7.61 8.79
C ASN A 16 6.13 6.16 8.59
N ILE A 17 6.33 5.76 7.34
CA ILE A 17 6.78 4.42 6.96
C ILE A 17 8.08 4.44 6.14
N ASP A 18 8.87 5.52 6.19
CA ASP A 18 10.12 5.64 5.41
C ASP A 18 11.03 4.43 5.64
N SER A 19 11.21 4.02 6.90
CA SER A 19 12.05 2.87 7.26
C SER A 19 11.47 1.50 6.86
N ALA A 20 10.19 1.45 6.49
CA ALA A 20 9.49 0.22 6.12
C ALA A 20 9.06 0.20 4.64
N MET A 21 9.39 1.23 3.87
CA MET A 21 8.89 1.39 2.50
C MET A 21 9.36 0.27 1.58
N GLU A 22 10.63 -0.12 1.68
CA GLU A 22 11.17 -1.24 0.89
C GLU A 22 10.49 -2.57 1.26
N LEU A 23 10.30 -2.82 2.55
CA LEU A 23 9.63 -4.03 3.03
C LEU A 23 8.17 -4.09 2.57
N LYS A 24 7.47 -2.94 2.55
CA LYS A 24 6.11 -2.85 2.01
C LYS A 24 6.07 -3.24 0.53
N ILE A 25 6.99 -2.72 -0.29
CA ILE A 25 7.09 -3.06 -1.71
C ILE A 25 7.37 -4.55 -1.89
N GLU A 26 8.29 -5.11 -1.10
CA GLU A 26 8.61 -6.54 -1.15
C GLU A 26 7.38 -7.39 -0.82
N ALA A 27 6.70 -7.08 0.30
CA ALA A 27 5.50 -7.79 0.74
C ALA A 27 4.40 -7.73 -0.32
N ALA A 28 4.13 -6.56 -0.88
CA ALA A 28 3.16 -6.39 -1.96
C ALA A 28 3.53 -7.25 -3.18
N SER A 29 4.81 -7.30 -3.58
CA SER A 29 5.25 -8.10 -4.71
C SER A 29 5.07 -9.62 -4.53
N LYS A 30 4.88 -10.13 -3.30
CA LYS A 30 4.58 -11.55 -3.09
C LYS A 30 3.17 -11.94 -3.53
N HIS A 31 2.26 -10.97 -3.67
CA HIS A 31 0.90 -11.20 -4.17
C HIS A 31 0.87 -11.26 -5.71
N VAL A 32 1.68 -12.13 -6.31
CA VAL A 32 1.88 -12.23 -7.77
C VAL A 32 0.55 -12.23 -8.53
N SER A 33 -0.41 -13.06 -8.11
CA SER A 33 -1.72 -13.22 -8.76
C SER A 33 -2.62 -11.98 -8.73
N GLN A 34 -2.27 -10.93 -7.99
CA GLN A 34 -3.10 -9.72 -7.84
C GLN A 34 -2.70 -8.59 -8.79
N PHE A 35 -1.67 -8.80 -9.62
CA PHE A 35 -1.11 -7.76 -10.47
C PHE A 35 -0.93 -8.27 -11.91
N GLU A 36 -0.88 -7.34 -12.86
CA GLU A 36 -0.59 -7.67 -14.25
C GLU A 36 0.80 -8.30 -14.42
N PRO A 37 0.97 -9.27 -15.33
CA PRO A 37 -0.07 -9.93 -16.14
C PRO A 37 -0.79 -11.07 -15.41
N ALA A 38 -0.31 -11.44 -14.22
CA ALA A 38 -0.72 -12.64 -13.49
C ALA A 38 -2.18 -12.61 -13.00
N ILE A 39 -2.78 -11.42 -12.88
CA ILE A 39 -4.20 -11.24 -12.56
C ILE A 39 -5.13 -11.80 -13.65
N HIS A 40 -4.71 -11.73 -14.91
CA HIS A 40 -5.48 -12.26 -16.06
C HIS A 40 -5.00 -13.65 -16.51
N LYS A 41 -3.69 -13.92 -16.36
CA LYS A 41 -3.09 -15.21 -16.71
C LYS A 41 -2.14 -15.64 -15.61
N TYR A 42 -2.64 -16.44 -14.69
CA TYR A 42 -1.88 -16.85 -13.51
C TYR A 42 -0.50 -17.41 -13.86
N ARG A 43 0.51 -16.88 -13.17
CA ARG A 43 1.86 -17.44 -13.06
C ARG A 43 2.33 -17.28 -11.62
N PRO A 44 3.13 -18.22 -11.09
CA PRO A 44 3.59 -18.18 -9.70
C PRO A 44 4.83 -17.29 -9.51
N ASP A 45 5.50 -16.90 -10.59
CA ASP A 45 6.76 -16.18 -10.61
C ASP A 45 6.65 -14.81 -11.30
N TRP A 46 7.66 -13.97 -11.15
CA TRP A 46 7.74 -12.66 -11.79
C TRP A 46 8.66 -12.69 -13.01
N ASP A 47 8.24 -12.03 -14.09
CA ASP A 47 9.21 -11.48 -15.03
C ASP A 47 9.92 -10.28 -14.38
N PRO A 48 11.26 -10.15 -14.49
CA PRO A 48 11.99 -9.03 -13.88
C PRO A 48 11.50 -7.65 -14.33
N ALA A 49 11.08 -7.49 -15.59
CA ALA A 49 10.57 -6.21 -16.09
C ALA A 49 9.20 -5.88 -15.51
N ASP A 50 8.31 -6.86 -15.41
CA ASP A 50 6.99 -6.70 -14.79
C ASP A 50 7.11 -6.37 -13.30
N LEU A 51 8.03 -7.04 -12.59
CA LEU A 51 8.29 -6.75 -11.18
C LEU A 51 8.83 -5.32 -11.00
N ALA A 52 9.78 -4.88 -11.83
CA ALA A 52 10.30 -3.51 -11.76
C ALA A 52 9.19 -2.48 -12.00
N LYS A 53 8.32 -2.72 -12.99
CA LYS A 53 7.17 -1.88 -13.30
C LYS A 53 6.19 -1.81 -12.12
N LEU A 54 5.87 -2.95 -11.50
CA LEU A 54 5.01 -2.99 -10.31
C LEU A 54 5.61 -2.17 -9.16
N LYS A 55 6.90 -2.37 -8.86
CA LYS A 55 7.57 -1.64 -7.77
C LYS A 55 7.53 -0.13 -7.99
N ALA A 56 7.76 0.32 -9.22
CA ALA A 56 7.66 1.74 -9.59
C ALA A 56 6.22 2.28 -9.45
N GLN A 57 5.22 1.48 -9.84
CA GLN A 57 3.80 1.84 -9.69
C GLN A 57 3.39 1.95 -8.22
N ILE A 58 3.79 1.02 -7.36
CA ILE A 58 3.50 1.09 -5.91
C ILE A 58 4.13 2.36 -5.33
N LEU A 59 5.38 2.65 -5.70
CA LEU A 59 6.09 3.82 -5.19
C LEU A 59 5.44 5.14 -5.63
N SER A 60 4.94 5.22 -6.87
CA SER A 60 4.28 6.43 -7.39
C SER A 60 2.91 6.68 -6.75
N GLN A 61 2.22 5.62 -6.34
CA GLN A 61 0.92 5.68 -5.69
C GLN A 61 1.00 5.84 -4.16
N GLN A 62 2.17 5.64 -3.55
CA GLN A 62 2.34 5.73 -2.11
C GLN A 62 2.04 7.15 -1.60
N PRO A 63 1.10 7.31 -0.64
CA PRO A 63 0.84 8.59 -0.02
C PRO A 63 2.09 9.22 0.61
N LYS A 64 2.23 10.53 0.42
CA LYS A 64 3.28 11.35 1.04
C LYS A 64 2.68 12.50 1.83
N LYS A 65 3.28 12.81 2.98
CA LYS A 65 2.91 13.98 3.80
C LYS A 65 4.16 14.56 4.44
N GLY A 66 4.39 15.86 4.24
CA GLY A 66 5.58 16.53 4.78
C GLY A 66 6.90 15.98 4.22
N GLY A 67 6.92 15.47 2.99
CA GLY A 67 8.11 14.87 2.36
C GLY A 67 8.35 13.40 2.70
N HIS A 68 7.60 12.83 3.64
CA HIS A 68 7.76 11.44 4.09
C HIS A 68 6.72 10.52 3.45
N TYR A 69 7.07 9.25 3.25
CA TYR A 69 6.10 8.20 2.94
C TYR A 69 5.25 7.91 4.16
N VAL A 70 3.93 7.90 3.98
CA VAL A 70 3.00 7.70 5.09
C VAL A 70 1.93 6.67 4.76
N GLU A 71 1.47 5.97 5.80
CA GLU A 71 0.21 5.23 5.76
C GLU A 71 -0.90 6.04 6.43
N PRO A 72 -1.97 6.39 5.69
CA PRO A 72 -3.14 7.05 6.24
C PRO A 72 -4.07 6.06 6.92
N PHE A 73 -4.55 6.40 8.11
CA PHE A 73 -5.55 5.66 8.84
C PHE A 73 -6.65 6.59 9.37
N ARG A 74 -7.84 6.03 9.58
CA ARG A 74 -8.83 6.62 10.48
C ARG A 74 -8.65 6.03 11.88
N ARG A 75 -8.26 6.88 12.82
CA ARG A 75 -8.20 6.59 14.26
C ARG A 75 -9.48 7.10 14.92
N ALA A 76 -10.22 6.19 15.57
CA ALA A 76 -11.39 6.52 16.36
C ALA A 76 -11.24 6.04 17.82
N THR A 77 -11.74 6.83 18.77
CA THR A 77 -11.75 6.49 20.20
C THR A 77 -13.02 5.74 20.64
N GLY A 78 -14.00 5.60 19.74
CA GLY A 78 -15.22 4.82 19.90
C GLY A 78 -15.65 4.17 18.58
N PHE A 79 -16.74 3.40 18.59
CA PHE A 79 -17.34 2.86 17.36
C PHE A 79 -17.85 4.02 16.49
N ASN A 80 -17.54 4.00 15.19
CA ASN A 80 -18.25 4.84 14.22
C ASN A 80 -19.66 4.25 14.06
N GLN A 81 -20.61 4.72 14.86
CA GLN A 81 -22.01 4.65 14.48
C GLN A 81 -22.30 5.88 13.60
N PHE A 82 -23.17 5.67 12.60
CA PHE A 82 -23.65 6.57 11.55
C PHE A 82 -22.78 6.63 10.29
#